data_AF-A0A2R6NSI2-F1
#
_entry.id   AF-A0A2R6NSI2-F1
#
_cell.length_a   1.000
_cell.length_b   1.000
_cell.length_c   1.000
_cell.angle_alpha   90.00
_cell.angle_beta   90.00
_cell.angle_gamma   90.00
#
_symmetry.space_group_name_H-M   'P 1'
#
loop_
_entity.id
_entity.type
_entity.pdbx_description
1 polymer ?
#
loop_
_entity_poly.entity_id
_entity_poly.type
_entity_poly.pdbx_seq_one_letter_code
_entity_poly.pdbx_strand_id
1 'polypeptide(L)'
;MEGSIADMDVVMNHCDYSAGKYVRDCLKTLRLGAGLDVGPRKSSPGVSGDVRYIYTEGARSSNPQSDDNVQDQGVKGLDGLMSRWGKHYEPHLQLPDPHGYFSQNRPSTSCGDERPIFHMFWKGAFTDKPYMALLSFLYTQNLGLHLDDEKEHTDAAKCRPQLWLWIDRGALNGVRQSMAERQLLEELSSNPWAAPFLHYRFRNVFHFKLWDLREQLDSVAELKDEWRIYGKYLGVREDVGTAGEDTNNPETPNEPTLDSLHDTSHLVARTSHSARVSVQYDKPSVALSDLVRFVLCHRFGGIYLDVDTLFLRDWEDLWGWRGAFAYRWSRMDRYNTAVLRMHKGSAFGTFILRTALRNGLDFHPVRITRYLKDAQMENLLLRVPDALFDPAWLVSEGYQTERPPFPFFSSFNDFFDTPSQASAAPEALGFDGFFRGAYIYHYHNNWWTPFDPHRDFPDLGPRFAQDVKTSSALQEEILDLSWSAVLKRTFEGYIRGEQPNMYGEWLVW
;
A
#
# COMPACT_ATOMS: atom_id res chain seq x y z
N MET A 1 10.38 -18.45 0.77
CA MET A 1 11.34 -19.28 1.53
C MET A 1 11.95 -18.38 2.59
N GLU A 2 12.07 -18.86 3.83
CA GLU A 2 12.64 -18.04 4.91
C GLU A 2 14.02 -17.50 4.54
N GLY A 3 14.19 -16.18 4.66
CA GLY A 3 15.44 -15.48 4.31
C GLY A 3 15.67 -15.28 2.81
N SER A 4 14.64 -15.49 1.96
CA SER A 4 14.74 -15.15 0.53
C SER A 4 14.80 -13.65 0.29
N ILE A 5 15.55 -13.24 -0.73
CA ILE A 5 15.76 -11.85 -1.12
C ILE A 5 15.55 -11.73 -2.63
N ALA A 6 14.74 -10.76 -3.03
CA ALA A 6 14.60 -10.36 -4.42
C ALA A 6 15.79 -9.48 -4.84
N ASP A 7 16.51 -9.92 -5.87
CA ASP A 7 17.50 -9.13 -6.59
C ASP A 7 16.77 -8.14 -7.51
N MET A 8 16.66 -6.90 -7.04
CA MET A 8 16.00 -5.84 -7.79
C MET A 8 16.74 -5.47 -9.07
N ASP A 9 18.05 -5.67 -9.17
CA ASP A 9 18.79 -5.35 -10.41
C ASP A 9 18.40 -6.34 -11.52
N VAL A 10 18.29 -7.64 -11.18
CA VAL A 10 17.77 -8.65 -12.11
C VAL A 10 16.33 -8.35 -12.51
N VAL A 11 15.48 -7.97 -11.55
CA VAL A 11 14.09 -7.55 -11.85
C VAL A 11 14.09 -6.37 -12.82
N MET A 12 14.85 -5.31 -12.54
CA MET A 12 14.93 -4.11 -13.39
C MET A 12 15.44 -4.43 -14.81
N ASN A 13 16.40 -5.34 -14.96
CA ASN A 13 16.92 -5.77 -16.26
C ASN A 13 15.85 -6.37 -17.19
N HIS A 14 14.81 -6.99 -16.61
CA HIS A 14 13.70 -7.59 -17.35
C HIS A 14 12.42 -6.75 -17.36
N CYS A 15 12.29 -5.82 -16.43
CA CYS A 15 11.04 -5.11 -16.17
C CYS A 15 11.13 -3.59 -16.41
N ASP A 16 12.29 -3.01 -16.71
CA ASP A 16 12.39 -1.57 -16.91
C ASP A 16 11.83 -1.11 -18.27
N TYR A 17 10.65 -0.48 -18.23
CA TYR A 17 9.98 0.01 -19.43
C TYR A 17 10.67 1.20 -20.10
N SER A 18 11.50 1.97 -19.39
CA SER A 18 12.34 2.97 -20.08
C SER A 18 13.33 2.34 -21.05
N ALA A 19 13.66 1.06 -20.87
CA ALA A 19 14.49 0.26 -21.78
C ALA A 19 13.65 -0.58 -22.78
N GLY A 20 12.36 -0.28 -22.96
CA GLY A 20 11.50 -0.97 -23.92
C GLY A 20 11.07 -2.38 -23.52
N LYS A 21 11.14 -2.71 -22.22
CA LYS A 21 10.67 -4.02 -21.70
C LYS A 21 9.14 -4.07 -21.63
N TYR A 22 8.58 -5.28 -21.74
CA TYR A 22 7.13 -5.53 -21.71
C TYR A 22 6.67 -6.00 -20.34
N VAL A 23 5.49 -5.55 -19.89
CA VAL A 23 4.82 -6.01 -18.66
C VAL A 23 4.65 -7.53 -18.70
N ARG A 24 4.17 -8.07 -19.83
CA ARG A 24 4.00 -9.52 -20.03
C ARG A 24 5.28 -10.31 -19.81
N ASP A 25 6.41 -9.78 -20.28
CA ASP A 25 7.72 -10.43 -20.17
C ASP A 25 8.28 -10.32 -18.76
N CYS A 26 8.08 -9.18 -18.10
CA CYS A 26 8.37 -9.02 -16.70
C CYS A 26 7.60 -10.05 -15.84
N LEU A 27 6.28 -10.16 -16.01
CA LEU A 27 5.46 -11.14 -15.29
C LEU A 27 5.93 -12.58 -15.53
N LYS A 28 6.35 -12.91 -16.76
CA LYS A 28 6.94 -14.22 -17.07
C LYS A 28 8.23 -14.45 -16.28
N THR A 29 9.12 -13.46 -16.20
CA THR A 29 10.35 -13.54 -15.39
C THR A 29 10.02 -13.70 -13.90
N LEU A 30 9.12 -12.87 -13.36
CA LEU A 30 8.69 -12.94 -11.96
C LEU A 30 8.09 -14.31 -11.62
N ARG A 31 7.30 -14.87 -12.53
CA ARG A 31 6.67 -16.19 -12.37
C ARG A 31 7.68 -17.34 -12.43
N LEU A 32 8.55 -17.36 -13.44
CA LEU A 32 9.55 -18.42 -13.61
C LEU A 32 10.64 -18.36 -12.54
N GLY A 33 11.15 -17.16 -12.24
CA GLY A 33 12.20 -16.94 -11.24
C GLY A 33 11.76 -17.29 -9.82
N ALA A 34 10.45 -17.21 -9.56
CA ALA A 34 9.85 -17.59 -8.29
C ALA A 34 9.34 -19.04 -8.23
N GLY A 35 9.48 -19.81 -9.31
CA GLY A 35 8.95 -21.16 -9.36
C GLY A 35 7.42 -21.23 -9.27
N LEU A 36 6.71 -20.20 -9.69
CA LEU A 36 5.24 -20.16 -9.68
C LEU A 36 4.61 -20.94 -10.84
N ASP A 37 5.40 -21.47 -11.79
CA ASP A 37 4.95 -22.19 -13.00
C ASP A 37 5.06 -23.73 -12.88
N VAL A 38 4.85 -24.30 -11.68
CA VAL A 38 4.95 -25.76 -11.47
C VAL A 38 3.67 -26.48 -11.90
N GLY A 39 3.48 -26.64 -13.21
CA GLY A 39 2.46 -27.56 -13.73
C GLY A 39 2.90 -29.03 -13.59
N PRO A 40 1.97 -29.99 -13.34
CA PRO A 40 2.32 -31.41 -13.12
C PRO A 40 2.96 -32.13 -14.32
N ARG A 41 3.06 -31.48 -15.49
CA ARG A 41 3.59 -32.06 -16.75
C ARG A 41 4.85 -31.38 -17.28
N LYS A 42 5.41 -30.41 -16.58
CA LYS A 42 6.68 -29.80 -16.98
C LYS A 42 7.64 -29.92 -15.82
N SER A 43 8.53 -30.92 -15.89
CA SER A 43 9.86 -30.79 -15.30
C SER A 43 10.37 -29.41 -15.70
N SER A 44 10.62 -28.52 -14.74
CA SER A 44 11.12 -27.17 -15.04
C SER A 44 12.23 -27.29 -16.08
N PRO A 45 12.06 -26.76 -17.32
CA PRO A 45 13.23 -26.55 -18.16
C PRO A 45 14.10 -25.63 -17.33
N GLY A 46 15.32 -26.09 -16.98
CA GLY A 46 16.19 -25.43 -16.01
C GLY A 46 16.08 -23.93 -16.17
N VAL A 47 15.54 -23.27 -15.14
CA VAL A 47 15.34 -21.82 -15.13
C VAL A 47 16.70 -21.22 -15.48
N SER A 48 16.82 -20.57 -16.64
CA SER A 48 18.10 -19.96 -17.04
C SER A 48 18.58 -19.08 -15.90
N GLY A 49 19.89 -19.09 -15.61
CA GLY A 49 20.47 -18.27 -14.53
C GLY A 49 20.03 -16.81 -14.63
N ASP A 50 19.79 -16.33 -15.86
CA ASP A 50 19.41 -14.95 -16.18
C ASP A 50 18.04 -14.50 -15.65
N VAL A 51 17.14 -15.42 -15.29
CA VAL A 51 15.79 -15.09 -14.77
C VAL A 51 15.61 -15.44 -13.28
N ARG A 52 16.64 -16.01 -12.65
CA ARG A 52 16.62 -16.30 -11.21
C ARG A 52 17.00 -15.04 -10.44
N TYR A 53 15.98 -14.34 -9.94
CA TYR A 53 16.16 -13.13 -9.14
C TYR A 53 16.01 -13.36 -7.63
N ILE A 54 15.56 -14.54 -7.20
CA ILE A 54 15.44 -14.86 -5.77
C ILE A 54 16.68 -15.62 -5.32
N TYR A 55 17.34 -15.08 -4.31
CA TYR A 55 18.51 -15.69 -3.67
C TYR A 55 18.38 -15.67 -2.15
N THR A 56 19.30 -16.35 -1.48
CA THR A 56 19.49 -16.32 -0.02
C THR A 56 20.95 -15.95 0.23
N GLU A 57 21.23 -15.01 1.11
CA GLU A 57 22.61 -14.71 1.52
C GLU A 57 23.21 -15.89 2.27
N GLY A 58 24.41 -16.36 1.89
CA GLY A 58 25.12 -17.43 2.60
C GLY A 58 25.91 -16.92 3.81
N ALA A 59 26.20 -17.79 4.79
CA ALA A 59 27.16 -17.45 5.85
C ALA A 59 28.55 -17.20 5.23
N ARG A 60 29.09 -15.98 5.34
CA ARG A 60 30.46 -15.69 4.94
C ARG A 60 31.43 -16.65 5.65
N SER A 61 32.14 -17.47 4.88
CA SER A 61 33.40 -18.05 5.32
C SER A 61 34.41 -16.90 5.49
N SER A 62 34.80 -16.62 6.73
CA SER A 62 35.98 -15.83 7.15
C SER A 62 36.26 -14.50 6.44
N ASN A 63 36.11 -13.41 7.21
CA ASN A 63 36.67 -12.07 7.02
C ASN A 63 36.42 -11.40 5.65
N PRO A 64 35.48 -10.44 5.57
CA PRO A 64 35.77 -9.31 4.68
C PRO A 64 37.08 -8.68 5.18
N GLN A 65 38.15 -8.74 4.39
CA GLN A 65 39.13 -7.66 4.45
C GLN A 65 38.32 -6.40 4.17
N SER A 66 38.08 -5.60 5.21
CA SER A 66 37.72 -4.22 4.98
C SER A 66 38.92 -3.62 4.26
N ASP A 67 38.76 -3.37 2.96
CA ASP A 67 39.57 -2.34 2.31
C ASP A 67 39.10 -1.00 2.87
N ASP A 68 39.44 -0.75 4.14
CA ASP A 68 39.36 0.55 4.82
C ASP A 68 40.48 1.46 4.28
N ASN A 69 40.56 1.56 2.96
CA ASN A 69 41.49 2.45 2.27
C ASN A 69 40.77 3.33 1.24
N VAL A 70 39.51 3.68 1.53
CA VAL A 70 39.02 4.98 1.09
C VAL A 70 39.56 5.99 2.08
N GLN A 71 40.76 6.51 1.80
CA GLN A 71 41.16 7.78 2.38
C GLN A 71 40.07 8.78 2.02
N ASP A 72 39.38 9.27 3.04
CA ASP A 72 38.56 10.48 2.96
C ASP A 72 39.49 11.61 2.50
N GLN A 73 39.61 11.77 1.18
CA GLN A 73 40.11 13.00 0.61
C GLN A 73 39.04 14.02 0.89
N GLY A 74 39.12 14.62 2.09
CA GLY A 74 38.24 15.67 2.53
C GLY A 74 38.04 16.64 1.38
N VAL A 75 36.79 16.70 0.89
CA VAL A 75 36.41 17.51 -0.24
C VAL A 75 36.70 18.97 0.13
N LYS A 76 37.85 19.48 -0.34
CA LYS A 76 38.12 20.91 -0.42
C LYS A 76 37.23 21.45 -1.54
N GLY A 77 36.02 21.88 -1.20
CA GLY A 77 35.12 22.43 -2.22
C GLY A 77 33.70 22.66 -1.74
N LEU A 78 33.51 23.49 -0.72
CA LEU A 78 32.22 24.12 -0.42
C LEU A 78 32.36 25.64 -0.25
N ASP A 79 33.33 26.25 -0.92
CA ASP A 79 33.57 27.70 -0.97
C ASP A 79 32.47 28.51 -1.71
N GLY A 80 31.33 27.88 -2.03
CA GLY A 80 30.19 28.51 -2.70
C GLY A 80 28.92 28.66 -1.85
N LEU A 81 28.79 27.96 -0.72
CA LEU A 81 27.65 28.15 0.18
C LEU A 81 28.04 29.21 1.22
N MET A 82 27.81 30.47 0.87
CA MET A 82 27.86 31.56 1.84
C MET A 82 26.91 31.24 3.00
N SER A 83 27.49 30.83 4.12
CA SER A 83 26.79 30.68 5.39
C SER A 83 26.12 32.01 5.70
N ARG A 84 24.78 32.04 5.66
CA ARG A 84 24.03 33.17 6.20
C ARG A 84 24.21 33.14 7.73
N TRP A 85 25.23 33.84 8.20
CA TRP A 85 25.47 34.12 9.61
C TRP A 85 24.18 34.61 10.27
N GLY A 86 23.77 33.96 11.37
CA GLY A 86 22.62 34.36 12.18
C GLY A 86 21.40 33.44 12.17
N LYS A 87 21.43 32.29 11.48
CA LYS A 87 20.38 31.25 11.65
C LYS A 87 20.81 30.20 12.66
N HIS A 88 19.92 29.86 13.59
CA HIS A 88 20.03 28.66 14.41
C HIS A 88 20.20 27.46 13.47
N TYR A 89 21.36 26.81 13.52
CA TYR A 89 21.54 25.53 12.82
C TYR A 89 20.62 24.50 13.48
N GLU A 90 19.91 23.74 12.67
CA GLU A 90 19.20 22.57 13.19
C GLU A 90 20.22 21.65 13.87
N PRO A 91 19.87 21.05 15.03
CA PRO A 91 20.75 20.12 15.70
C PRO A 91 21.09 18.94 14.78
N HIS A 92 22.28 18.38 14.95
CA HIS A 92 22.70 17.19 14.20
C HIS A 92 21.67 16.08 14.35
N LEU A 93 21.31 15.50 13.20
CA LEU A 93 20.35 14.40 13.14
C LEU A 93 20.98 13.15 13.76
N GLN A 94 20.31 12.57 14.74
CA GLN A 94 20.64 11.24 15.25
C GLN A 94 19.89 10.22 14.41
N LEU A 95 20.64 9.54 13.53
CA LEU A 95 20.09 8.48 12.70
C LEU A 95 20.18 7.13 13.44
N PRO A 96 19.23 6.20 13.20
CA PRO A 96 19.37 4.83 13.64
C PRO A 96 20.66 4.19 13.10
N ASP A 97 21.18 3.20 13.82
CA ASP A 97 22.30 2.40 13.33
C ASP A 97 21.91 1.72 12.00
N PRO A 98 22.84 1.60 11.04
CA PRO A 98 22.60 0.84 9.82
C PRO A 98 22.19 -0.60 10.14
N HIS A 99 21.19 -1.12 9.42
CA HIS A 99 20.74 -2.50 9.60
C HIS A 99 21.90 -3.49 9.43
N GLY A 100 22.13 -4.34 10.44
CA GLY A 100 23.23 -5.31 10.45
C GLY A 100 23.12 -6.37 9.35
N TYR A 101 24.25 -6.89 8.87
CA TYR A 101 24.27 -7.99 7.90
C TYR A 101 23.72 -9.27 8.53
N PHE A 102 22.74 -9.93 7.91
CA PHE A 102 22.15 -11.17 8.46
C PHE A 102 22.98 -12.38 8.00
N SER A 103 23.73 -12.98 8.91
CA SER A 103 24.40 -14.26 8.65
C SER A 103 23.42 -15.42 8.88
N GLN A 104 23.42 -16.43 7.99
CA GLN A 104 22.65 -17.67 8.16
C GLN A 104 22.96 -18.45 9.44
N ASN A 105 24.01 -18.08 10.19
CA ASN A 105 24.35 -18.69 11.47
C ASN A 105 23.49 -18.17 12.65
N ARG A 106 22.55 -17.26 12.43
CA ARG A 106 21.59 -16.88 13.47
C ARG A 106 20.53 -17.98 13.59
N PRO A 107 20.22 -18.46 14.81
CA PRO A 107 19.12 -19.40 14.99
C PRO A 107 17.84 -18.80 14.38
N SER A 108 16.99 -19.64 13.77
CA SER A 108 15.69 -19.40 13.07
C SER A 108 14.63 -18.60 13.87
N THR A 109 15.05 -17.93 14.92
CA THR A 109 14.27 -17.40 16.02
C THR A 109 14.14 -15.87 16.01
N SER A 110 14.73 -15.15 15.04
CA SER A 110 14.69 -13.68 15.00
C SER A 110 14.42 -13.13 13.60
N CYS A 111 13.33 -12.39 13.47
CA CYS A 111 12.83 -11.83 12.23
C CYS A 111 13.50 -10.50 11.95
N GLY A 112 14.77 -10.56 11.53
CA GLY A 112 15.59 -9.37 11.34
C GLY A 112 15.49 -8.36 12.49
N ASP A 113 15.70 -7.08 12.17
CA ASP A 113 15.50 -5.96 13.11
C ASP A 113 14.09 -5.33 12.96
N GLU A 114 13.35 -5.66 11.90
CA GLU A 114 12.01 -5.14 11.61
C GLU A 114 11.03 -6.27 11.27
N ARG A 115 9.91 -6.34 12.00
CA ARG A 115 8.79 -7.24 11.69
C ARG A 115 8.14 -6.79 10.37
N PRO A 116 7.72 -7.69 9.47
CA PRO A 116 6.99 -7.32 8.26
C PRO A 116 5.63 -6.70 8.59
N ILE A 117 5.49 -5.39 8.38
CA ILE A 117 4.26 -4.64 8.65
C ILE A 117 3.77 -3.99 7.36
N PHE A 118 2.56 -4.35 6.96
CA PHE A 118 1.80 -3.65 5.95
C PHE A 118 0.91 -2.59 6.60
N HIS A 119 0.89 -1.39 6.04
CA HIS A 119 0.05 -0.29 6.44
C HIS A 119 -0.98 0.00 5.35
N MET A 120 -2.23 0.17 5.74
CA MET A 120 -3.29 0.68 4.88
C MET A 120 -4.01 1.82 5.60
N PHE A 121 -4.48 2.82 4.85
CA PHE A 121 -5.25 3.93 5.39
C PHE A 121 -6.65 3.96 4.78
N TRP A 122 -7.66 4.09 5.63
CA TRP A 122 -9.06 4.10 5.21
C TRP A 122 -9.85 5.22 5.90
N LYS A 123 -10.64 5.93 5.11
CA LYS A 123 -11.60 6.93 5.58
C LYS A 123 -12.95 6.64 4.92
N GLY A 124 -13.92 6.21 5.70
CA GLY A 124 -15.26 5.87 5.21
C GLY A 124 -15.80 4.61 5.86
N ALA A 125 -16.98 4.18 5.40
CA ALA A 125 -17.59 2.94 5.85
C ALA A 125 -16.71 1.74 5.47
N PHE A 126 -16.67 0.73 6.34
CA PHE A 126 -16.02 -0.54 6.00
C PHE A 126 -16.99 -1.36 5.13
N THR A 127 -16.64 -1.54 3.85
CA THR A 127 -17.45 -2.27 2.85
C THR A 127 -16.65 -3.43 2.24
N ASP A 128 -17.06 -3.91 1.07
CA ASP A 128 -16.33 -4.85 0.22
C ASP A 128 -14.88 -4.43 -0.08
N LYS A 129 -14.52 -3.13 -0.07
CA LYS A 129 -13.17 -2.67 -0.46
C LYS A 129 -12.09 -3.02 0.56
N PRO A 130 -12.15 -2.55 1.83
CA PRO A 130 -11.19 -3.02 2.82
C PRO A 130 -11.33 -4.52 3.07
N TYR A 131 -12.55 -5.07 3.01
CA TYR A 131 -12.81 -6.50 3.13
C TYR A 131 -11.98 -7.34 2.13
N MET A 132 -11.99 -6.97 0.85
CA MET A 132 -11.25 -7.68 -0.18
C MET A 132 -9.73 -7.56 -0.04
N ALA A 133 -9.24 -6.39 0.39
CA ALA A 133 -7.83 -6.23 0.72
C ALA A 133 -7.40 -7.20 1.84
N LEU A 134 -8.17 -7.29 2.93
CA LEU A 134 -7.89 -8.19 4.05
C LEU A 134 -8.03 -9.68 3.65
N LEU A 135 -9.03 -10.03 2.86
CA LEU A 135 -9.20 -11.39 2.35
C LEU A 135 -8.04 -11.84 1.46
N SER A 136 -7.63 -11.00 0.51
CA SER A 136 -6.49 -11.30 -0.36
C SER A 136 -5.19 -11.46 0.44
N PHE A 137 -5.01 -10.66 1.51
CA PHE A 137 -3.90 -10.81 2.45
C PHE A 137 -3.90 -12.18 3.14
N LEU A 138 -5.05 -12.62 3.68
CA LEU A 138 -5.20 -13.96 4.29
C LEU A 138 -4.90 -15.09 3.33
N TYR A 139 -5.28 -14.93 2.06
CA TYR A 139 -5.12 -15.95 1.03
C TYR A 139 -3.68 -16.08 0.53
N THR A 140 -2.89 -15.01 0.58
CA THR A 140 -1.60 -14.94 -0.13
C THR A 140 -0.36 -14.85 0.74
N GLN A 141 -0.47 -14.34 1.96
CA GLN A 141 0.70 -14.16 2.81
C GLN A 141 1.00 -15.43 3.62
N ASN A 142 2.28 -15.67 3.91
CA ASN A 142 2.69 -16.75 4.80
C ASN A 142 2.33 -16.39 6.26
N LEU A 143 1.12 -16.76 6.67
CA LEU A 143 0.60 -16.41 7.98
C LEU A 143 0.68 -17.57 8.99
N GLY A 144 0.96 -18.80 8.57
CA GLY A 144 0.98 -19.96 9.47
C GLY A 144 -0.36 -20.22 10.16
N LEU A 145 -1.48 -19.86 9.52
CA LEU A 145 -2.83 -20.01 10.10
C LEU A 145 -3.35 -21.46 10.06
N HIS A 146 -2.61 -22.36 9.42
CA HIS A 146 -2.85 -23.80 9.42
C HIS A 146 -2.31 -24.51 10.67
N LEU A 147 -1.54 -23.81 11.50
CA LEU A 147 -0.96 -24.34 12.74
C LEU A 147 -1.93 -24.12 13.91
N ASP A 148 -2.09 -25.13 14.77
CA ASP A 148 -2.86 -25.00 16.02
C ASP A 148 -2.25 -23.93 16.94
N ASP A 149 -3.08 -23.29 17.77
CA ASP A 149 -2.67 -22.18 18.66
C ASP A 149 -1.46 -22.51 19.55
N GLU A 150 -1.27 -23.76 20.00
CA GLU A 150 -0.09 -24.16 20.79
C GLU A 150 1.22 -24.15 19.97
N LYS A 151 1.15 -24.54 18.69
CA LYS A 151 2.31 -24.55 17.78
C LYS A 151 2.55 -23.18 17.16
N GLU A 152 1.54 -22.32 17.16
CA GLU A 152 1.66 -20.94 16.73
C GLU A 152 2.68 -20.17 17.58
N HIS A 153 2.86 -20.52 18.86
CA HIS A 153 3.83 -19.89 19.77
C HIS A 153 5.31 -20.22 19.45
N THR A 154 5.58 -20.99 18.39
CA THR A 154 6.94 -21.25 17.89
C THR A 154 7.42 -20.11 16.96
N ASP A 155 8.62 -20.24 16.39
CA ASP A 155 9.27 -19.20 15.56
C ASP A 155 8.38 -18.66 14.41
N ALA A 156 7.39 -19.42 13.94
CA ALA A 156 6.39 -18.98 12.96
C ALA A 156 5.57 -17.73 13.38
N ALA A 157 5.25 -17.54 14.67
CA ALA A 157 4.61 -16.29 15.12
C ALA A 157 5.58 -15.10 15.20
N LYS A 158 6.88 -15.36 15.29
CA LYS A 158 7.86 -14.27 15.41
C LYS A 158 7.92 -13.47 14.12
N CYS A 159 7.83 -14.12 12.95
CA CYS A 159 8.05 -13.45 11.64
C CYS A 159 6.78 -13.22 10.84
N ARG A 160 5.63 -13.61 11.40
CA ARG A 160 4.33 -13.44 10.76
C ARG A 160 4.12 -11.99 10.28
N PRO A 161 3.83 -11.78 8.99
CA PRO A 161 3.41 -10.49 8.46
C PRO A 161 2.15 -9.99 9.13
N GLN A 162 2.11 -8.69 9.41
CA GLN A 162 0.94 -8.02 9.99
C GLN A 162 0.39 -7.01 9.01
N LEU A 163 -0.94 -6.82 9.03
CA LEU A 163 -1.60 -5.74 8.32
C LEU A 163 -2.27 -4.81 9.32
N TRP A 164 -1.79 -3.58 9.35
CA TRP A 164 -2.27 -2.50 10.19
C TRP A 164 -3.16 -1.58 9.36
N LEU A 165 -4.47 -1.61 9.63
CA LEU A 165 -5.45 -0.76 8.96
C LEU A 165 -5.74 0.45 9.83
N TRP A 166 -5.29 1.61 9.37
CA TRP A 166 -5.47 2.91 10.02
C TRP A 166 -6.77 3.55 9.54
N ILE A 167 -7.68 3.78 10.47
CA ILE A 167 -9.04 4.26 10.20
C ILE A 167 -9.18 5.70 10.68
N ASP A 168 -9.46 6.61 9.76
CA ASP A 168 -9.76 8.00 10.06
C ASP A 168 -11.27 8.19 10.29
N ARG A 169 -11.62 8.68 11.49
CA ARG A 169 -12.99 9.04 11.88
C ARG A 169 -13.23 10.56 11.87
N GLY A 170 -12.29 11.34 11.35
CA GLY A 170 -12.29 12.80 11.41
C GLY A 170 -11.87 13.33 12.78
N ALA A 171 -12.11 14.63 13.01
CA ALA A 171 -11.67 15.31 14.22
C ALA A 171 -12.36 14.77 15.49
N LEU A 172 -11.56 14.17 16.38
CA LEU A 172 -11.99 13.65 17.68
C LEU A 172 -12.08 14.78 18.72
N ASN A 173 -12.95 15.77 18.49
CA ASN A 173 -13.04 16.96 19.34
C ASN A 173 -13.44 16.59 20.78
N GLY A 174 -12.47 16.61 21.70
CA GLY A 174 -12.68 16.39 23.14
C GLY A 174 -12.91 14.93 23.56
N VAL A 175 -12.85 13.97 22.64
CA VAL A 175 -13.00 12.54 22.96
C VAL A 175 -11.65 11.99 23.41
N ARG A 176 -11.61 11.32 24.57
CA ARG A 176 -10.39 10.62 25.03
C ARG A 176 -10.05 9.50 24.03
N GLN A 177 -8.78 9.38 23.65
CA GLN A 177 -8.30 8.38 22.69
C GLN A 177 -8.78 6.96 23.03
N SER A 178 -8.72 6.55 24.31
CA SER A 178 -9.19 5.24 24.76
C SER A 178 -10.69 5.01 24.54
N MET A 179 -11.52 6.06 24.55
CA MET A 179 -12.94 5.94 24.23
C MET A 179 -13.15 5.84 22.72
N ALA A 180 -12.40 6.61 21.93
CA ALA A 180 -12.47 6.55 20.48
C ALA A 180 -12.05 5.17 19.94
N GLU A 181 -11.03 4.54 20.53
CA GLU A 181 -10.63 3.17 20.21
C GLU A 181 -11.71 2.13 20.54
N ARG A 182 -12.39 2.26 21.68
CA ARG A 182 -13.51 1.38 22.04
C ARG A 182 -14.67 1.52 21.07
N GLN A 183 -15.04 2.75 20.73
CA GLN A 183 -16.10 3.02 19.75
C GLN A 183 -15.73 2.47 18.36
N LEU A 184 -14.48 2.60 17.94
CA LEU A 184 -14.00 2.00 16.70
C LEU A 184 -14.18 0.48 16.74
N LEU A 185 -13.79 -0.19 17.82
CA LEU A 185 -13.95 -1.62 17.96
C LEU A 185 -15.43 -2.06 17.96
N GLU A 186 -16.30 -1.31 18.64
CA GLU A 186 -17.75 -1.54 18.62
C GLU A 186 -18.33 -1.41 17.21
N GLU A 187 -17.93 -0.37 16.47
CA GLU A 187 -18.33 -0.13 15.08
C GLU A 187 -17.87 -1.29 14.16
N LEU A 188 -16.61 -1.71 14.27
CA LEU A 188 -16.09 -2.83 13.50
C LEU A 188 -16.79 -4.16 13.85
N SER A 189 -17.10 -4.38 15.13
CA SER A 189 -17.77 -5.61 15.59
C SER A 189 -19.23 -5.73 15.13
N SER A 190 -19.90 -4.59 14.93
CA SER A 190 -21.28 -4.51 14.47
C SER A 190 -21.42 -4.45 12.95
N ASN A 191 -20.32 -4.18 12.23
CA ASN A 191 -20.29 -4.16 10.78
C ASN A 191 -20.03 -5.58 10.23
N PRO A 192 -20.92 -6.15 9.38
CA PRO A 192 -20.75 -7.51 8.86
C PRO A 192 -19.49 -7.68 8.02
N TRP A 193 -19.02 -6.63 7.32
CA TRP A 193 -17.79 -6.68 6.50
C TRP A 193 -16.52 -6.68 7.35
N ALA A 194 -16.55 -6.05 8.53
CA ALA A 194 -15.35 -5.93 9.38
C ALA A 194 -15.28 -7.00 10.48
N ALA A 195 -16.43 -7.36 11.07
CA ALA A 195 -16.52 -8.23 12.22
C ALA A 195 -15.77 -9.58 12.09
N PRO A 196 -15.76 -10.26 10.92
CA PRO A 196 -15.03 -11.52 10.76
C PRO A 196 -13.53 -11.40 11.07
N PHE A 197 -12.92 -10.24 10.78
CA PHE A 197 -11.50 -10.00 10.98
C PHE A 197 -11.13 -9.68 12.44
N LEU A 198 -12.12 -9.50 13.31
CA LEU A 198 -11.93 -9.40 14.76
C LEU A 198 -11.88 -10.75 15.46
N HIS A 199 -12.09 -11.85 14.72
CA HIS A 199 -12.03 -13.20 15.29
C HIS A 199 -10.66 -13.47 15.93
N TYR A 200 -10.67 -14.18 17.06
CA TYR A 200 -9.47 -14.41 17.88
C TYR A 200 -8.31 -15.05 17.09
N ARG A 201 -8.62 -15.84 16.07
CA ARG A 201 -7.66 -16.46 15.15
C ARG A 201 -6.80 -15.45 14.38
N PHE A 202 -7.33 -14.24 14.14
CA PHE A 202 -6.65 -13.21 13.36
C PHE A 202 -6.00 -12.12 14.24
N ARG A 203 -5.99 -12.29 15.58
CA ARG A 203 -5.49 -11.29 16.55
C ARG A 203 -4.05 -10.83 16.36
N ASN A 204 -3.22 -11.70 15.78
CA ASN A 204 -1.79 -11.45 15.51
C ASN A 204 -1.52 -11.14 14.03
N VAL A 205 -2.58 -11.06 13.21
CA VAL A 205 -2.54 -10.81 11.77
C VAL A 205 -3.02 -9.38 11.48
N PHE A 206 -4.20 -9.04 12.00
CA PHE A 206 -4.85 -7.75 11.76
C PHE A 206 -4.79 -6.85 12.97
N HIS A 207 -4.43 -5.60 12.73
CA HIS A 207 -4.45 -4.55 13.72
C HIS A 207 -5.23 -3.35 13.20
N PHE A 208 -6.45 -3.17 13.70
CA PHE A 208 -7.23 -1.96 13.44
C PHE A 208 -6.73 -0.84 14.36
N LYS A 209 -6.31 0.27 13.76
CA LYS A 209 -5.72 1.43 14.43
C LYS A 209 -6.55 2.66 14.14
N LEU A 210 -6.72 3.52 15.13
CA LEU A 210 -7.30 4.83 14.92
C LEU A 210 -6.24 5.77 14.34
N TRP A 211 -6.59 6.51 13.29
CA TRP A 211 -5.77 7.61 12.79
C TRP A 211 -6.18 8.92 13.47
N ASP A 212 -5.28 9.48 14.29
CA ASP A 212 -5.42 10.82 14.86
C ASP A 212 -4.34 11.74 14.29
N LEU A 213 -4.72 12.65 13.39
CA LEU A 213 -3.79 13.55 12.71
C LEU A 213 -2.83 14.27 13.69
N ARG A 214 -3.35 14.75 14.82
CA ARG A 214 -2.57 15.52 15.78
C ARG A 214 -1.56 14.63 16.48
N GLU A 215 -2.02 13.49 16.99
CA GLU A 215 -1.14 12.50 17.63
C GLU A 215 -0.02 12.06 16.68
N GLN A 216 -0.38 11.74 15.44
CA GLN A 216 0.55 11.21 14.45
C GLN A 216 1.59 12.26 14.07
N LEU A 217 1.20 13.50 13.83
CA LEU A 217 2.14 14.57 13.46
C LEU A 217 2.96 15.10 14.65
N ASP A 218 2.39 15.18 15.86
CA ASP A 218 3.12 15.61 17.08
C ASP A 218 4.18 14.59 17.52
N SER A 219 4.00 13.33 17.12
CA SER A 219 4.95 12.26 17.43
C SER A 219 6.13 12.16 16.45
N VAL A 220 6.16 12.97 15.40
CA VAL A 220 7.21 12.99 14.37
C VAL A 220 8.09 14.22 14.59
N ALA A 221 9.38 14.00 14.89
CA ALA A 221 10.32 15.06 15.25
C ALA A 221 10.46 16.11 14.13
N GLU A 222 10.36 15.69 12.88
CA GLU A 222 10.44 16.53 11.68
C GLU A 222 9.23 17.43 11.49
N LEU A 223 8.09 17.13 12.11
CA LEU A 223 6.80 17.78 11.83
C LEU A 223 6.21 18.50 13.04
N LYS A 224 6.41 17.96 14.25
CA LYS A 224 5.70 18.32 15.49
C LYS A 224 5.61 19.82 15.80
N ASP A 225 6.65 20.58 15.47
CA ASP A 225 6.79 21.98 15.87
C ASP A 225 6.13 22.94 14.86
N GLU A 226 5.99 22.54 13.60
CA GLU A 226 5.65 23.45 12.49
C GLU A 226 4.43 23.03 11.67
N TRP A 227 3.99 21.77 11.74
CA TRP A 227 2.92 21.26 10.86
C TRP A 227 1.60 22.03 10.96
N ARG A 228 1.34 22.64 12.13
CA ARG A 228 0.12 23.43 12.41
C ARG A 228 -0.03 24.66 11.54
N ILE A 229 1.06 25.21 11.00
CA ILE A 229 1.03 26.33 10.05
C ILE A 229 0.16 25.99 8.83
N TYR A 230 0.05 24.69 8.52
CA TYR A 230 -0.72 24.17 7.39
C TYR A 230 -2.06 23.53 7.80
N GLY A 231 -2.52 23.73 9.04
CA GLY A 231 -3.73 23.09 9.57
C GLY A 231 -4.98 23.28 8.70
N LYS A 232 -5.13 24.45 8.06
CA LYS A 232 -6.23 24.76 7.13
C LYS A 232 -6.25 23.82 5.91
N TYR A 233 -5.10 23.37 5.42
CA TYR A 233 -4.98 22.45 4.28
C TYR A 233 -5.31 20.99 4.64
N LEU A 234 -5.19 20.64 5.92
CA LEU A 234 -5.47 19.30 6.44
C LEU A 234 -6.90 19.14 6.99
N GLY A 235 -7.76 20.14 6.76
CA GLY A 235 -9.14 20.12 7.27
C GLY A 235 -9.26 20.33 8.79
N VAL A 236 -8.21 20.82 9.45
CA VAL A 236 -8.26 21.19 10.87
C VAL A 236 -9.03 22.50 11.00
N ARG A 237 -10.22 22.48 11.62
CA ARG A 237 -10.90 23.70 12.05
C ARG A 237 -10.13 24.25 13.26
N GLU A 238 -9.54 25.43 13.12
CA GLU A 238 -9.06 26.18 14.27
C GLU A 238 -10.27 26.64 15.09
N ASP A 239 -10.39 26.14 16.33
CA ASP A 239 -11.19 26.80 17.34
C ASP A 239 -10.45 28.07 17.75
N VAL A 240 -10.77 29.19 17.10
CA VAL A 240 -10.36 30.50 17.58
C VAL A 240 -11.16 30.80 18.85
N GLY A 241 -10.62 30.39 19.99
CA GLY A 241 -10.95 30.95 21.28
C GLY A 241 -10.29 32.32 21.41
N THR A 242 -10.99 33.38 21.04
CA THR A 242 -10.62 34.75 21.44
C THR A 242 -11.68 35.29 22.37
N ALA A 243 -11.33 35.32 23.66
CA ALA A 243 -11.93 36.21 24.64
C ALA A 243 -11.35 37.63 24.44
N GLY A 244 -12.23 38.64 24.48
CA GLY A 244 -11.88 40.05 24.72
C GLY A 244 -12.12 41.03 23.56
N GLU A 245 -13.16 41.86 23.73
CA GLU A 245 -13.36 43.29 23.36
C GLU A 245 -12.09 44.06 22.89
N ASP A 246 -12.09 45.07 22.00
CA ASP A 246 -13.11 46.08 21.69
C ASP A 246 -12.74 46.96 20.45
N THR A 247 -13.77 47.49 19.77
CA THR A 247 -13.90 48.80 19.05
C THR A 247 -13.15 49.19 17.74
N ASN A 248 -13.98 49.42 16.69
CA ASN A 248 -14.05 50.56 15.73
C ASN A 248 -12.80 51.11 15.01
N ASN A 249 -12.67 50.89 13.69
CA ASN A 249 -13.09 51.82 12.59
C ASN A 249 -12.70 51.28 11.19
N PRO A 250 -13.32 51.77 10.09
CA PRO A 250 -13.16 51.22 8.74
C PRO A 250 -12.16 52.04 7.90
N GLU A 251 -11.15 51.38 7.33
CA GLU A 251 -10.37 51.90 6.20
C GLU A 251 -10.15 50.80 5.16
N THR A 252 -10.71 51.01 3.97
CA THR A 252 -10.40 50.29 2.75
C THR A 252 -8.99 50.63 2.29
N PRO A 253 -8.26 49.65 1.72
CA PRO A 253 -7.71 49.90 0.39
C PRO A 253 -7.72 48.67 -0.54
N ASN A 254 -8.26 48.92 -1.74
CA ASN A 254 -7.86 48.40 -3.06
C ASN A 254 -7.58 46.90 -3.26
N GLU A 255 -8.51 46.27 -3.98
CA GLU A 255 -8.38 44.99 -4.68
C GLU A 255 -7.21 44.99 -5.69
N PRO A 256 -6.48 43.86 -5.82
CA PRO A 256 -5.91 43.44 -7.08
C PRO A 256 -6.87 42.50 -7.83
N THR A 257 -6.88 42.72 -9.14
CA THR A 257 -7.75 42.26 -10.21
C THR A 257 -7.97 40.75 -10.37
N LEU A 258 -9.23 40.45 -10.71
CA LEU A 258 -9.84 39.22 -11.21
C LEU A 258 -9.25 38.80 -12.58
N ASP A 259 -8.15 38.03 -12.59
CA ASP A 259 -7.76 37.24 -13.77
C ASP A 259 -6.93 35.97 -13.47
N SER A 260 -7.10 35.37 -12.29
CA SER A 260 -6.60 34.01 -11.99
C SER A 260 -7.69 33.04 -11.49
N LEU A 261 -8.95 33.39 -11.74
CA LEU A 261 -10.15 32.65 -11.35
C LEU A 261 -10.97 32.25 -12.60
N HIS A 262 -10.37 31.43 -13.44
CA HIS A 262 -11.06 30.47 -14.30
C HIS A 262 -10.36 29.13 -14.00
N ASP A 263 -10.95 28.18 -13.29
CA ASP A 263 -12.14 27.48 -13.71
C ASP A 263 -12.95 26.97 -12.50
N THR A 264 -13.89 27.81 -12.05
CA THR A 264 -14.94 27.46 -11.11
C THR A 264 -16.28 27.94 -11.67
N SER A 265 -16.95 27.08 -12.41
CA SER A 265 -18.37 27.24 -12.79
C SER A 265 -18.81 25.92 -13.44
N HIS A 266 -19.95 25.27 -13.20
CA HIS A 266 -21.32 25.73 -12.96
C HIS A 266 -22.11 24.39 -12.75
N LEU A 267 -22.86 24.12 -11.68
CA LEU A 267 -24.29 24.46 -11.51
C LEU A 267 -24.81 23.83 -10.21
N VAL A 268 -25.31 24.65 -9.29
CA VAL A 268 -26.44 24.27 -8.45
C VAL A 268 -27.64 25.05 -8.99
N ALA A 269 -28.54 24.36 -9.70
CA ALA A 269 -29.86 24.86 -10.03
C ALA A 269 -30.87 23.69 -10.05
N ARG A 270 -31.58 23.56 -8.92
CA ARG A 270 -33.02 23.23 -8.71
C ARG A 270 -33.76 22.76 -9.99
N THR A 271 -34.43 21.62 -10.11
CA THR A 271 -35.49 21.02 -9.25
C THR A 271 -35.81 19.57 -9.68
N SER A 272 -36.29 18.77 -8.73
CA SER A 272 -37.21 17.60 -8.83
C SER A 272 -36.81 16.29 -9.53
N HIS A 273 -36.79 15.26 -8.66
CA HIS A 273 -37.11 13.84 -8.84
C HIS A 273 -36.06 12.88 -9.43
N SER A 274 -35.71 11.93 -8.56
CA SER A 274 -35.11 10.59 -8.77
C SER A 274 -33.57 10.48 -8.84
N ALA A 275 -33.03 10.07 -7.68
CA ALA A 275 -31.91 9.15 -7.48
C ALA A 275 -30.72 9.20 -8.47
N ARG A 276 -29.65 9.88 -8.05
CA ARG A 276 -28.23 9.53 -8.26
C ARG A 276 -27.37 10.56 -7.53
N VAL A 277 -27.00 10.26 -6.28
CA VAL A 277 -26.01 11.04 -5.55
C VAL A 277 -24.64 10.61 -6.08
N SER A 278 -24.16 11.27 -7.13
CA SER A 278 -22.73 11.24 -7.46
C SER A 278 -22.01 12.08 -6.40
N VAL A 279 -21.52 11.44 -5.35
CA VAL A 279 -20.67 12.08 -4.34
C VAL A 279 -19.38 12.50 -5.03
N GLN A 280 -19.13 13.80 -5.01
CA GLN A 280 -17.91 14.45 -5.49
C GLN A 280 -16.69 13.90 -4.73
N TYR A 281 -15.65 13.48 -5.47
CA TYR A 281 -14.36 12.98 -4.97
C TYR A 281 -13.81 13.86 -3.82
N ASP A 282 -13.56 13.29 -2.63
CA ASP A 282 -13.10 14.02 -1.43
C ASP A 282 -11.60 14.37 -1.55
N LYS A 283 -11.25 15.40 -2.32
CA LYS A 283 -9.84 15.84 -2.51
C LYS A 283 -9.02 15.96 -1.20
N PRO A 284 -9.59 16.44 -0.07
CA PRO A 284 -8.91 16.42 1.23
C PRO A 284 -8.46 15.05 1.73
N SER A 285 -9.25 13.98 1.51
CA SER A 285 -8.87 12.64 1.96
C SER A 285 -7.71 12.06 1.15
N VAL A 286 -7.63 12.39 -0.14
CA VAL A 286 -6.52 12.02 -1.02
C VAL A 286 -5.22 12.71 -0.58
N ALA A 287 -5.27 14.02 -0.30
CA ALA A 287 -4.10 14.73 0.20
C ALA A 287 -3.66 14.20 1.59
N LEU A 288 -4.62 13.78 2.42
CA LEU A 288 -4.33 13.16 3.71
C LEU A 288 -3.66 11.78 3.52
N SER A 289 -4.14 10.92 2.62
CA SER A 289 -3.53 9.60 2.39
C SER A 289 -2.11 9.71 1.81
N ASP A 290 -1.85 10.74 0.98
CA ASP A 290 -0.50 11.10 0.52
C ASP A 290 0.45 11.45 1.68
N LEU A 291 -0.03 12.13 2.72
CA LEU A 291 0.77 12.39 3.93
C LEU A 291 0.93 11.13 4.79
N VAL A 292 -0.15 10.38 4.98
CA VAL A 292 -0.22 9.22 5.88
C VAL A 292 0.82 8.17 5.50
N ARG A 293 0.97 7.85 4.21
CA ARG A 293 1.93 6.84 3.72
C ARG A 293 3.37 7.10 4.18
N PHE A 294 3.82 8.36 4.12
CA PHE A 294 5.17 8.73 4.55
C PHE A 294 5.30 8.79 6.07
N VAL A 295 4.31 9.32 6.77
CA VAL A 295 4.30 9.39 8.24
C VAL A 295 4.33 7.98 8.84
N LEU A 296 3.48 7.07 8.37
CA LEU A 296 3.43 5.70 8.87
C LEU A 296 4.73 4.96 8.64
N CYS A 297 5.24 4.94 7.40
CA CYS A 297 6.47 4.22 7.10
C CYS A 297 7.69 4.84 7.82
N HIS A 298 7.71 6.17 8.03
CA HIS A 298 8.78 6.79 8.83
C HIS A 298 8.68 6.42 10.32
N ARG A 299 7.47 6.35 10.90
CA ARG A 299 7.28 6.05 12.33
C ARG A 299 7.44 4.56 12.67
N PHE A 300 6.99 3.69 11.78
CA PHE A 300 6.82 2.26 12.05
C PHE A 300 7.65 1.36 11.14
N GLY A 301 8.26 1.90 10.09
CA GLY A 301 8.89 1.11 9.03
C GLY A 301 7.84 0.46 8.14
N GLY A 302 8.24 -0.60 7.44
CA GLY A 302 7.29 -1.42 6.69
C GLY A 302 6.88 -0.84 5.32
N ILE A 303 5.70 -1.26 4.88
CA ILE A 303 5.19 -1.01 3.53
C ILE A 303 3.77 -0.45 3.62
N TYR A 304 3.56 0.73 3.07
CA TYR A 304 2.23 1.27 2.84
C TYR A 304 1.64 0.76 1.51
N LEU A 305 0.35 0.44 1.54
CA LEU A 305 -0.48 0.07 0.41
C LEU A 305 -1.78 0.90 0.44
N ASP A 306 -2.22 1.41 -0.70
CA ASP A 306 -3.60 1.92 -0.81
C ASP A 306 -4.60 0.75 -0.70
N VAL A 307 -5.79 1.04 -0.18
CA VAL A 307 -6.81 0.01 0.13
C VAL A 307 -7.38 -0.63 -1.15
N ASP A 308 -7.28 0.03 -2.30
CA ASP A 308 -7.68 -0.49 -3.61
C ASP A 308 -6.65 -1.40 -4.27
N THR A 309 -6.00 -2.22 -3.45
CA THR A 309 -5.03 -3.21 -3.87
C THR A 309 -5.46 -4.62 -3.43
N LEU A 310 -5.19 -5.60 -4.29
CA LEU A 310 -5.34 -7.03 -3.98
C LEU A 310 -3.98 -7.69 -3.96
N PHE A 311 -3.68 -8.42 -2.89
CA PHE A 311 -2.49 -9.27 -2.85
C PHE A 311 -2.67 -10.46 -3.79
N LEU A 312 -1.66 -10.70 -4.63
CA LEU A 312 -1.63 -11.79 -5.62
C LEU A 312 -0.51 -12.79 -5.38
N ARG A 313 0.38 -12.51 -4.41
CA ARG A 313 1.56 -13.32 -4.14
C ARG A 313 2.08 -13.06 -2.73
N ASP A 314 2.84 -14.01 -2.21
CA ASP A 314 3.74 -13.82 -1.09
C ASP A 314 4.80 -12.71 -1.33
N TRP A 315 5.06 -11.91 -0.30
CA TRP A 315 6.04 -10.83 -0.29
C TRP A 315 7.35 -11.17 0.41
N GLU A 316 7.53 -12.39 0.91
CA GLU A 316 8.71 -12.78 1.69
C GLU A 316 10.05 -12.40 1.03
N ASP A 317 10.17 -12.56 -0.28
CA ASP A 317 11.37 -12.17 -1.04
C ASP A 317 11.57 -10.65 -1.16
N LEU A 318 10.48 -9.89 -1.30
CA LEU A 318 10.53 -8.42 -1.28
C LEU A 318 10.93 -7.90 0.09
N TRP A 319 10.45 -8.52 1.18
CA TRP A 319 10.85 -8.16 2.54
C TRP A 319 12.35 -8.30 2.77
N GLY A 320 12.96 -9.33 2.18
CA GLY A 320 14.40 -9.56 2.22
C GLY A 320 15.24 -8.46 1.54
N TRP A 321 14.72 -7.79 0.51
CA TRP A 321 15.40 -6.63 -0.09
C TRP A 321 15.44 -5.47 0.90
N ARG A 322 16.52 -4.69 0.98
CA ARG A 322 16.73 -3.72 2.07
C ARG A 322 16.61 -2.24 1.70
N GLY A 323 16.34 -1.88 0.45
CA GLY A 323 16.18 -0.47 0.12
C GLY A 323 14.77 0.06 0.42
N ALA A 324 14.59 1.38 0.28
CA ALA A 324 13.28 1.98 0.14
C ALA A 324 12.85 1.91 -1.33
N PHE A 325 11.54 1.72 -1.58
CA PHE A 325 11.02 1.68 -2.93
C PHE A 325 9.60 2.25 -3.01
N ALA A 326 9.23 2.74 -4.19
CA ALA A 326 7.85 3.01 -4.55
C ALA A 326 7.66 2.68 -6.03
N TYR A 327 6.47 2.25 -6.41
CA TYR A 327 6.25 1.86 -7.80
C TYR A 327 6.02 3.06 -8.73
N ARG A 328 6.35 2.86 -10.01
CA ARG A 328 6.29 3.84 -11.08
C ARG A 328 4.84 4.23 -11.40
N TRP A 329 4.64 5.49 -11.80
CA TRP A 329 3.37 5.97 -12.35
C TRP A 329 3.23 5.58 -13.82
N SER A 330 2.71 4.37 -14.08
CA SER A 330 2.62 3.81 -15.45
C SER A 330 3.98 3.92 -16.18
N ARG A 331 3.99 4.41 -17.42
CA ARG A 331 5.17 4.70 -18.24
C ARG A 331 5.93 5.97 -17.86
N MET A 332 5.46 6.75 -16.89
CA MET A 332 6.05 8.06 -16.57
C MET A 332 7.29 7.91 -15.69
N ASP A 333 8.22 8.84 -15.84
CA ASP A 333 9.39 9.00 -14.97
C ASP A 333 8.99 9.61 -13.61
N ARG A 334 8.00 9.04 -12.92
CA ARG A 334 7.41 9.53 -11.66
C ARG A 334 7.00 8.38 -10.73
N TYR A 335 6.90 8.65 -9.44
CA TYR A 335 6.36 7.72 -8.43
C TYR A 335 4.83 7.82 -8.34
N ASN A 336 4.14 6.72 -8.02
CA ASN A 336 2.71 6.72 -7.63
C ASN A 336 2.51 6.60 -6.11
N THR A 337 3.42 5.95 -5.39
CA THR A 337 3.42 5.80 -3.92
C THR A 337 2.17 5.16 -3.29
N ALA A 338 1.21 4.64 -4.07
CA ALA A 338 0.19 3.71 -3.56
C ALA A 338 0.80 2.39 -3.05
N VAL A 339 2.04 2.09 -3.47
CA VAL A 339 2.93 1.14 -2.80
C VAL A 339 4.20 1.88 -2.44
N LEU A 340 4.53 1.95 -1.15
CA LEU A 340 5.68 2.66 -0.62
C LEU A 340 6.32 1.86 0.51
N ARG A 341 7.61 1.55 0.38
CA ARG A 341 8.44 1.00 1.46
C ARG A 341 9.42 2.05 1.96
N MET A 342 9.50 2.22 3.28
CA MET A 342 10.57 2.97 3.93
C MET A 342 10.96 2.31 5.24
N HIS A 343 12.17 2.58 5.71
CA HIS A 343 12.63 2.13 7.03
C HIS A 343 12.29 3.16 8.11
N LYS A 344 12.03 2.64 9.31
CA LYS A 344 11.71 3.45 10.47
C LYS A 344 12.84 4.44 10.78
N GLY A 345 12.51 5.72 10.94
CA GLY A 345 13.46 6.75 11.31
C GLY A 345 14.61 6.94 10.30
N SER A 346 14.46 6.46 9.06
CA SER A 346 15.52 6.55 8.06
C SER A 346 15.84 7.99 7.66
N ALA A 347 17.11 8.23 7.29
CA ALA A 347 17.56 9.52 6.75
C ALA A 347 16.74 9.95 5.53
N PHE A 348 16.36 9.00 4.68
CA PHE A 348 15.45 9.22 3.56
C PHE A 348 14.09 9.76 4.02
N GLY A 349 13.47 9.13 5.04
CA GLY A 349 12.23 9.61 5.61
C GLY A 349 12.34 11.00 6.22
N THR A 350 13.40 11.26 6.99
CA THR A 350 13.66 12.60 7.54
C THR A 350 13.77 13.64 6.43
N PHE A 351 14.51 13.35 5.35
CA PHE A 351 14.64 14.25 4.21
C PHE A 351 13.28 14.55 3.57
N ILE A 352 12.47 13.54 3.26
CA ILE A 352 11.16 13.73 2.63
C ILE A 352 10.23 14.53 3.52
N LEU A 353 10.11 14.18 4.81
CA LEU A 353 9.21 14.85 5.74
C LEU A 353 9.55 16.33 5.91
N ARG A 354 10.84 16.67 6.14
CA ARG A 354 11.29 18.07 6.24
C ARG A 354 11.11 18.83 4.93
N THR A 355 11.39 18.19 3.80
CA THR A 355 11.26 18.81 2.49
C THR A 355 9.80 19.11 2.16
N ALA A 356 8.90 18.15 2.35
CA ALA A 356 7.47 18.34 2.14
C ALA A 356 6.90 19.42 3.09
N LEU A 357 7.28 19.40 4.38
CA LEU A 357 6.88 20.43 5.34
C LEU A 357 7.26 21.84 4.85
N ARG A 358 8.52 22.04 4.44
CA ARG A 358 9.01 23.34 3.91
C ARG A 358 8.38 23.74 2.58
N ASN A 359 7.67 22.82 1.93
CA ASN A 359 6.96 23.03 0.67
C ASN A 359 5.43 22.90 0.84
N GLY A 360 4.90 23.15 2.04
CA GLY A 360 3.45 23.22 2.27
C GLY A 360 2.78 21.90 2.62
N LEU A 361 3.50 20.94 3.21
CA LEU A 361 3.06 19.56 3.41
C LEU A 361 2.60 18.87 2.12
N ASP A 362 3.23 19.20 1.00
CA ASP A 362 2.89 18.63 -0.31
C ASP A 362 3.56 17.27 -0.51
N PHE A 363 2.88 16.21 -0.06
CA PHE A 363 3.31 14.82 -0.21
C PHE A 363 2.87 14.18 -1.52
N HIS A 364 2.30 14.95 -2.46
CA HIS A 364 1.78 14.40 -3.70
C HIS A 364 2.89 13.66 -4.48
N PRO A 365 2.63 12.49 -5.11
CA PRO A 365 3.69 11.64 -5.67
C PRO A 365 4.55 12.34 -6.76
N VAL A 366 3.93 13.23 -7.54
CA VAL A 366 4.62 14.07 -8.54
C VAL A 366 5.61 15.04 -7.89
N ARG A 367 5.31 15.50 -6.68
CA ARG A 367 6.15 16.45 -5.92
C ARG A 367 7.29 15.73 -5.23
N ILE A 368 7.03 14.56 -4.67
CA ILE A 368 8.08 13.65 -4.18
C ILE A 368 9.11 13.36 -5.29
N THR A 369 8.63 13.08 -6.51
CA THR A 369 9.51 12.90 -7.67
C THR A 369 10.41 14.12 -7.89
N ARG A 370 9.85 15.34 -7.81
CA ARG A 370 10.61 16.58 -7.98
C ARG A 370 11.62 16.80 -6.84
N TYR A 371 11.22 16.57 -5.59
CA TYR A 371 12.12 16.71 -4.44
C TYR A 371 13.36 15.83 -4.57
N LEU A 372 13.16 14.57 -4.97
CA LEU A 372 14.27 13.64 -5.16
C LEU A 372 15.15 14.03 -6.34
N LYS A 373 14.55 14.46 -7.46
CA LYS A 373 15.29 14.90 -8.63
C LYS A 373 16.14 16.15 -8.38
N ASP A 374 15.55 17.16 -7.75
CA ASP A 374 16.24 18.42 -7.46
C ASP A 374 17.38 18.22 -6.45
N ALA A 375 17.24 17.23 -5.56
CA ALA A 375 18.25 16.84 -4.58
C ALA A 375 19.24 15.75 -5.07
N GLN A 376 19.07 15.22 -6.28
CA GLN A 376 19.85 14.09 -6.82
C GLN A 376 19.81 12.84 -5.92
N MET A 377 18.66 12.56 -5.33
CA MET A 377 18.40 11.47 -4.38
C MET A 377 17.51 10.36 -4.95
N GLU A 378 17.30 10.31 -6.26
CA GLU A 378 16.42 9.31 -6.90
C GLU A 378 16.84 7.87 -6.59
N ASN A 379 18.14 7.63 -6.40
CA ASN A 379 18.66 6.29 -6.07
C ASN A 379 18.35 5.84 -4.63
N LEU A 380 17.86 6.72 -3.75
CA LEU A 380 17.48 6.36 -2.37
C LEU A 380 16.06 5.80 -2.27
N LEU A 381 15.20 6.07 -3.26
CA LEU A 381 13.88 5.49 -3.39
C LEU A 381 13.82 4.76 -4.73
N LEU A 382 14.09 3.45 -4.73
CA LEU A 382 14.07 2.68 -5.96
C LEU A 382 12.67 2.78 -6.57
N ARG A 383 12.61 3.26 -7.81
CA ARG A 383 11.38 3.29 -8.57
C ARG A 383 11.14 1.95 -9.26
N VAL A 384 10.35 1.12 -8.62
CA VAL A 384 10.07 -0.24 -9.08
C VAL A 384 9.05 -0.21 -10.25
N PRO A 385 9.15 -1.10 -11.26
CA PRO A 385 8.23 -1.13 -12.38
C PRO A 385 6.83 -1.50 -11.92
N ASP A 386 5.81 -0.94 -12.56
CA ASP A 386 4.42 -1.19 -12.22
C ASP A 386 3.97 -2.63 -12.51
N ALA A 387 4.70 -3.45 -13.30
CA ALA A 387 4.38 -4.89 -13.42
C ALA A 387 4.26 -5.62 -12.09
N LEU A 388 5.01 -5.19 -11.07
CA LEU A 388 5.00 -5.86 -9.78
C LEU A 388 3.70 -5.61 -9.01
N PHE A 389 2.99 -4.51 -9.28
CA PHE A 389 1.88 -4.05 -8.43
C PHE A 389 0.61 -3.59 -9.19
N ASP A 390 0.74 -3.28 -10.47
CA ASP A 390 -0.29 -2.72 -11.32
C ASP A 390 -0.09 -3.14 -12.79
N PRO A 391 -0.16 -4.45 -13.07
CA PRO A 391 0.15 -5.00 -14.39
C PRO A 391 -0.84 -4.61 -15.49
N ALA A 392 -1.99 -4.01 -15.18
CA ALA A 392 -2.97 -3.59 -16.18
C ALA A 392 -2.72 -2.18 -16.73
N TRP A 393 -1.97 -1.33 -16.01
CA TRP A 393 -1.99 0.11 -16.23
C TRP A 393 -1.53 0.55 -17.63
N LEU A 394 -0.44 -0.03 -18.15
CA LEU A 394 0.04 0.36 -19.48
C LEU A 394 -1.00 0.05 -20.56
N VAL A 395 -1.67 -1.09 -20.47
CA VAL A 395 -2.68 -1.51 -21.45
C VAL A 395 -3.94 -0.66 -21.37
N SER A 396 -4.38 -0.30 -20.15
CA SER A 396 -5.54 0.58 -19.97
C SER A 396 -5.30 1.99 -20.52
N GLU A 397 -4.03 2.40 -20.67
CA GLU A 397 -3.63 3.64 -21.35
C GLU A 397 -3.33 3.46 -22.86
N GLY A 398 -3.56 2.27 -23.42
CA GLY A 398 -3.36 1.95 -24.84
C GLY A 398 -1.92 1.58 -25.24
N TYR A 399 -1.06 1.24 -24.28
CA TYR A 399 0.33 0.79 -24.54
C TYR A 399 0.48 -0.72 -24.43
N GLN A 400 1.44 -1.29 -25.18
CA GLN A 400 1.77 -2.72 -25.19
C GLN A 400 0.58 -3.65 -25.53
N THR A 401 -0.43 -3.13 -26.24
CA THR A 401 -1.66 -3.87 -26.61
C THR A 401 -1.39 -4.98 -27.63
N GLU A 402 -0.27 -4.90 -28.35
CA GLU A 402 0.23 -5.93 -29.26
C GLU A 402 0.77 -7.17 -28.53
N ARG A 403 1.15 -7.04 -27.26
CA ARG A 403 1.68 -8.14 -26.45
C ARG A 403 1.34 -7.94 -24.97
N PRO A 404 0.05 -7.94 -24.63
CA PRO A 404 -0.40 -7.55 -23.30
C PRO A 404 -0.11 -8.64 -22.26
N PRO A 405 -0.04 -8.28 -20.97
CA PRO A 405 -0.18 -9.22 -19.88
C PRO A 405 -1.56 -9.89 -19.88
N PHE A 406 -1.71 -10.93 -19.07
CA PHE A 406 -2.97 -11.66 -18.95
C PHE A 406 -3.49 -11.57 -17.50
N PRO A 407 -4.78 -11.26 -17.28
CA PRO A 407 -5.81 -10.98 -18.29
C PRO A 407 -5.57 -9.67 -19.07
N PHE A 408 -6.17 -9.58 -20.25
CA PHE A 408 -6.15 -8.36 -21.05
C PHE A 408 -7.25 -7.41 -20.58
N PHE A 409 -6.86 -6.25 -20.04
CA PHE A 409 -7.76 -5.19 -19.63
C PHE A 409 -7.54 -3.95 -20.48
N SER A 410 -8.54 -3.60 -21.27
CA SER A 410 -8.62 -2.33 -22.03
C SER A 410 -8.98 -1.15 -21.14
N SER A 411 -9.59 -1.41 -20.00
CA SER A 411 -9.92 -0.47 -18.94
C SER A 411 -9.83 -1.17 -17.58
N PHE A 412 -9.56 -0.43 -16.50
CA PHE A 412 -9.61 -0.98 -15.14
C PHE A 412 -11.00 -1.52 -14.76
N ASN A 413 -12.07 -1.05 -15.42
CA ASN A 413 -13.41 -1.59 -15.24
C ASN A 413 -13.55 -3.04 -15.69
N ASP A 414 -12.71 -3.51 -16.63
CA ASP A 414 -12.78 -4.89 -17.15
C ASP A 414 -12.53 -5.94 -16.05
N PHE A 415 -11.92 -5.52 -14.94
CA PHE A 415 -11.80 -6.33 -13.73
C PHE A 415 -13.15 -6.63 -13.08
N PHE A 416 -14.02 -5.62 -12.97
CA PHE A 416 -15.34 -5.74 -12.36
C PHE A 416 -16.41 -6.21 -13.34
N ASP A 417 -16.27 -5.84 -14.61
CA ASP A 417 -17.17 -6.14 -15.72
C ASP A 417 -16.36 -6.76 -16.87
N THR A 418 -16.13 -8.07 -16.78
CA THR A 418 -15.26 -8.76 -17.75
C THR A 418 -15.91 -8.83 -19.13
N PRO A 419 -15.23 -8.36 -20.20
CA PRO A 419 -15.81 -8.35 -21.54
C PRO A 419 -16.28 -9.73 -22.01
N SER A 420 -17.42 -9.80 -22.72
CA SER A 420 -18.05 -11.06 -23.15
C SER A 420 -17.16 -11.97 -24.02
N GLN A 421 -16.16 -11.42 -24.71
CA GLN A 421 -15.20 -12.22 -25.48
C GLN A 421 -14.20 -12.97 -24.59
N ALA A 422 -14.02 -12.51 -23.35
CA ALA A 422 -13.09 -13.05 -22.37
C ALA A 422 -13.80 -13.56 -21.10
N SER A 423 -15.13 -13.59 -21.07
CA SER A 423 -15.94 -13.86 -19.89
C SER A 423 -15.82 -15.29 -19.36
N ALA A 424 -15.43 -16.25 -20.20
CA ALA A 424 -15.13 -17.61 -19.73
C ALA A 424 -13.80 -17.73 -18.96
N ALA A 425 -12.89 -16.75 -19.10
CA ALA A 425 -11.55 -16.84 -18.54
C ALA A 425 -11.47 -16.79 -17.01
N PRO A 426 -12.19 -15.90 -16.30
CA PRO A 426 -12.22 -15.85 -14.85
C PRO A 426 -12.48 -17.22 -14.21
N GLU A 427 -13.57 -17.89 -14.57
CA GLU A 427 -13.94 -19.19 -13.98
C GLU A 427 -13.01 -20.32 -14.43
N ALA A 428 -12.57 -20.31 -15.69
CA ALA A 428 -11.70 -21.35 -16.21
C ALA A 428 -10.29 -21.34 -15.62
N LEU A 429 -9.78 -20.16 -15.23
CA LEU A 429 -8.39 -19.99 -14.80
C LEU A 429 -8.25 -19.64 -13.31
N GLY A 430 -9.27 -19.03 -12.72
CA GLY A 430 -9.28 -18.63 -11.31
C GLY A 430 -8.14 -17.69 -10.93
N PHE A 431 -7.87 -17.59 -9.62
CA PHE A 431 -6.75 -16.81 -9.07
C PHE A 431 -5.42 -17.07 -9.78
N ASP A 432 -5.14 -18.33 -10.09
CA ASP A 432 -3.93 -18.79 -10.77
C ASP A 432 -3.73 -18.22 -12.18
N GLY A 433 -4.80 -17.75 -12.82
CA GLY A 433 -4.74 -17.07 -14.12
C GLY A 433 -4.59 -15.56 -14.03
N PHE A 434 -4.80 -14.95 -12.86
CA PHE A 434 -4.94 -13.51 -12.73
C PHE A 434 -3.58 -12.82 -12.51
N PHE A 435 -3.01 -12.22 -13.57
CA PHE A 435 -1.72 -11.50 -13.53
C PHE A 435 -0.58 -12.27 -12.83
N ARG A 436 -0.56 -13.60 -13.02
CA ARG A 436 0.37 -14.51 -12.33
C ARG A 436 1.82 -14.01 -12.43
N GLY A 437 2.43 -13.80 -11.27
CA GLY A 437 3.79 -13.28 -11.11
C GLY A 437 3.83 -11.93 -10.40
N ALA A 438 2.79 -11.10 -10.53
CA ALA A 438 2.64 -9.84 -9.81
C ALA A 438 2.44 -10.07 -8.31
N TYR A 439 2.84 -9.10 -7.49
CA TYR A 439 2.62 -9.10 -6.05
C TYR A 439 1.27 -8.50 -5.66
N ILE A 440 0.83 -7.50 -6.41
CA ILE A 440 -0.42 -6.78 -6.21
C ILE A 440 -1.13 -6.57 -7.56
N TYR A 441 -2.45 -6.42 -7.50
CA TYR A 441 -3.22 -5.70 -8.51
C TYR A 441 -3.90 -4.47 -7.88
N HIS A 442 -3.61 -3.29 -8.43
CA HIS A 442 -4.23 -2.01 -8.06
C HIS A 442 -5.37 -1.70 -9.03
N TYR A 443 -6.60 -1.54 -8.54
CA TYR A 443 -7.81 -1.41 -9.37
C TYR A 443 -8.32 0.03 -9.57
N HIS A 444 -7.51 1.04 -9.21
CA HIS A 444 -7.70 2.47 -9.51
C HIS A 444 -9.05 3.06 -9.06
N ASN A 445 -9.27 3.10 -7.76
CA ASN A 445 -10.33 3.89 -7.12
C ASN A 445 -11.75 3.58 -7.58
N ASN A 446 -12.00 2.36 -8.06
CA ASN A 446 -13.35 1.92 -8.39
C ASN A 446 -14.15 1.57 -7.12
N TRP A 447 -14.41 2.61 -6.32
CA TRP A 447 -14.95 2.51 -4.96
C TRP A 447 -16.40 2.04 -4.91
N TRP A 448 -17.15 2.23 -6.00
CA TRP A 448 -18.61 2.09 -6.01
C TRP A 448 -19.12 0.83 -6.71
N THR A 449 -18.28 0.16 -7.51
CA THR A 449 -18.67 -1.06 -8.21
C THR A 449 -18.42 -2.27 -7.31
N PRO A 450 -19.44 -3.04 -6.90
CA PRO A 450 -19.24 -4.21 -6.04
C PRO A 450 -18.29 -5.24 -6.66
N PHE A 451 -17.52 -5.94 -5.82
CA PHE A 451 -16.69 -7.05 -6.30
C PHE A 451 -17.50 -8.22 -6.88
N ASP A 452 -18.64 -8.53 -6.27
CA ASP A 452 -19.61 -9.49 -6.81
C ASP A 452 -21.02 -8.88 -6.67
N PRO A 453 -21.60 -8.30 -7.73
CA PRO A 453 -22.93 -7.68 -7.67
C PRO A 453 -24.05 -8.65 -7.27
N HIS A 454 -23.87 -9.96 -7.48
CA HIS A 454 -24.84 -10.99 -7.12
C HIS A 454 -24.68 -11.45 -5.67
N ARG A 455 -23.49 -11.28 -5.08
CA ARG A 455 -23.16 -11.61 -3.69
C ARG A 455 -22.43 -10.45 -3.02
N ASP A 456 -23.08 -9.29 -2.97
CA ASP A 456 -22.56 -8.08 -2.34
C ASP A 456 -22.78 -8.09 -0.82
N PHE A 457 -22.26 -9.14 -0.19
CA PHE A 457 -22.20 -9.32 1.26
C PHE A 457 -21.03 -10.26 1.62
N PRO A 458 -20.58 -10.27 2.88
CA PRO A 458 -19.58 -11.22 3.37
C PRO A 458 -20.16 -12.64 3.40
N ASP A 459 -19.74 -13.50 2.47
CA ASP A 459 -20.17 -14.90 2.42
C ASP A 459 -19.10 -15.79 3.07
N LEU A 460 -18.97 -15.76 4.38
CA LEU A 460 -17.90 -16.51 5.10
C LEU A 460 -18.41 -17.77 5.81
N GLY A 461 -19.60 -18.23 5.43
CA GLY A 461 -20.22 -19.43 5.97
C GLY A 461 -20.85 -19.26 7.37
N PRO A 462 -21.44 -20.33 7.94
CA PRO A 462 -22.27 -20.25 9.15
C PRO A 462 -21.56 -19.70 10.39
N ARG A 463 -20.22 -19.81 10.46
CA ARG A 463 -19.40 -19.30 11.57
C ARG A 463 -19.51 -17.78 11.71
N PHE A 464 -19.67 -17.09 10.60
CA PHE A 464 -19.73 -15.62 10.52
C PHE A 464 -21.08 -15.10 10.07
N ALA A 465 -22.07 -16.00 9.92
CA ALA A 465 -23.42 -15.60 9.63
C ALA A 465 -23.98 -14.81 10.82
N GLN A 466 -23.96 -13.48 10.71
CA GLN A 466 -24.98 -12.66 11.36
C GLN A 466 -26.32 -12.93 10.64
N ASP A 467 -27.47 -12.66 11.27
CA ASP A 467 -28.82 -12.88 10.71
C ASP A 467 -29.10 -12.05 9.43
N VAL A 468 -28.28 -12.21 8.40
CA VAL A 468 -28.49 -11.71 7.06
C VAL A 468 -29.56 -12.60 6.49
N LYS A 469 -30.79 -12.06 6.41
CA LYS A 469 -31.88 -12.68 5.67
C LYS A 469 -31.38 -12.89 4.24
N THR A 470 -30.96 -14.12 3.95
CA THR A 470 -30.73 -14.59 2.60
C THR A 470 -32.06 -14.46 1.89
N SER A 471 -32.21 -13.43 1.04
CA SER A 471 -33.30 -13.42 0.09
C SER A 471 -33.13 -14.70 -0.74
N SER A 472 -34.11 -15.60 -0.62
CA SER A 472 -34.18 -16.84 -1.36
C SER A 472 -33.73 -16.60 -2.80
N ALA A 473 -32.71 -17.35 -3.22
CA ALA A 473 -32.10 -17.33 -4.53
C ALA A 473 -33.12 -17.04 -5.63
N LEU A 474 -33.02 -15.84 -6.23
CA LEU A 474 -33.35 -15.72 -7.63
C LEU A 474 -32.39 -16.68 -8.33
N GLN A 475 -32.99 -17.65 -9.01
CA GLN A 475 -32.32 -18.64 -9.83
C GLN A 475 -31.18 -17.96 -10.60
N GLU A 476 -29.93 -18.28 -10.24
CA GLU A 476 -28.75 -17.73 -10.91
C GLU A 476 -28.91 -18.06 -12.41
N GLU A 477 -29.22 -17.06 -13.24
CA GLU A 477 -28.97 -17.18 -14.68
C GLU A 477 -27.50 -17.57 -14.82
N ILE A 478 -27.20 -18.49 -15.73
CA ILE A 478 -25.83 -18.91 -16.07
C ILE A 478 -25.17 -17.71 -16.74
N LEU A 479 -24.67 -16.79 -15.92
CA LEU A 479 -23.95 -15.59 -16.28
C LEU A 479 -22.50 -15.83 -15.91
N ASP A 480 -21.62 -15.71 -16.90
CA ASP A 480 -20.18 -15.78 -16.69
C ASP A 480 -19.75 -14.77 -15.62
N LEU A 481 -18.94 -15.22 -14.65
CA LEU A 481 -18.47 -14.36 -13.56
C LEU A 481 -17.34 -13.43 -14.02
N SER A 482 -17.30 -12.20 -13.49
CA SER A 482 -16.16 -11.31 -13.67
C SER A 482 -14.93 -11.76 -12.86
N TRP A 483 -13.75 -11.23 -13.21
CA TRP A 483 -12.54 -11.45 -12.41
C TRP A 483 -12.71 -11.05 -10.95
N SER A 484 -13.34 -9.91 -10.67
CA SER A 484 -13.59 -9.46 -9.29
C SER A 484 -14.47 -10.44 -8.51
N ALA A 485 -15.49 -11.01 -9.15
CA ALA A 485 -16.40 -11.97 -8.52
C ALA A 485 -15.70 -13.30 -8.24
N VAL A 486 -14.93 -13.82 -9.21
CA VAL A 486 -14.16 -15.05 -9.03
C VAL A 486 -13.12 -14.90 -7.92
N LEU A 487 -12.39 -13.79 -7.86
CA LEU A 487 -11.41 -13.55 -6.79
C LEU A 487 -12.08 -13.43 -5.42
N LYS A 488 -13.21 -12.70 -5.31
CA LYS A 488 -13.98 -12.62 -4.07
C LYS A 488 -14.40 -14.01 -3.59
N ARG A 489 -15.07 -14.79 -4.45
CA ARG A 489 -15.54 -16.13 -4.10
C ARG A 489 -14.39 -17.08 -3.75
N THR A 490 -13.24 -16.93 -4.41
CA THR A 490 -12.01 -17.68 -4.11
C THR A 490 -11.53 -17.37 -2.69
N PHE A 491 -11.34 -16.09 -2.36
CA PHE A 491 -10.81 -15.75 -1.04
C PHE A 491 -11.79 -16.10 0.09
N GLU A 492 -13.09 -15.91 -0.13
CA GLU A 492 -14.12 -16.33 0.82
C GLU A 492 -14.15 -17.85 1.00
N GLY A 493 -13.98 -18.62 -0.09
CA GLY A 493 -13.91 -20.09 -0.04
C GLY A 493 -12.77 -20.62 0.83
N TYR A 494 -11.65 -19.90 0.91
CA TYR A 494 -10.56 -20.24 1.85
C TYR A 494 -11.01 -20.08 3.31
N ILE A 495 -11.69 -18.98 3.65
CA ILE A 495 -12.21 -18.76 5.00
C ILE A 495 -13.30 -19.77 5.37
N ARG A 496 -14.14 -20.16 4.40
CA ARG A 496 -15.15 -21.21 4.57
C ARG A 496 -14.56 -22.61 4.73
N GLY A 497 -13.26 -22.81 4.41
CA GLY A 497 -12.62 -24.12 4.42
C GLY A 497 -13.09 -25.01 3.26
N GLU A 498 -13.41 -24.41 2.12
CA GLU A 498 -13.77 -25.11 0.87
C GLU A 498 -12.55 -25.36 -0.02
N GLN A 499 -11.51 -24.54 0.13
CA GLN A 499 -10.25 -24.66 -0.59
C GLN A 499 -9.08 -24.15 0.26
N PRO A 500 -7.83 -24.56 -0.04
CA PRO A 500 -6.68 -24.02 0.64
C PRO A 500 -6.30 -22.60 0.16
N ASN A 501 -5.41 -21.94 0.90
CA ASN A 501 -4.75 -20.71 0.46
C ASN A 501 -3.74 -20.99 -0.68
N MET A 502 -2.99 -19.96 -1.11
CA MET A 502 -2.02 -20.10 -2.20
C MET A 502 -0.85 -21.07 -1.91
N TYR A 503 -0.64 -21.45 -0.65
CA TYR A 503 0.38 -22.42 -0.23
C TYR A 503 -0.15 -23.86 -0.19
N GLY A 504 -1.44 -24.08 -0.47
CA GLY A 504 -2.07 -25.38 -0.24
C GLY A 504 -2.42 -25.62 1.24
N GLU A 505 -2.41 -24.59 2.07
CA GLU A 505 -2.68 -24.68 3.51
C GLU A 505 -4.16 -24.40 3.82
N TRP A 506 -4.69 -25.09 4.82
CA TRP A 506 -6.08 -24.93 5.27
C TRP A 506 -6.13 -24.15 6.58
N LEU A 507 -7.09 -23.25 6.70
CA LEU A 507 -7.32 -22.51 7.94
C LEU A 507 -7.81 -23.47 9.03
N VAL A 508 -7.11 -23.48 10.17
CA VAL A 508 -7.57 -24.17 11.38
C VAL A 508 -8.25 -23.15 12.28
N TRP A 509 -9.47 -23.46 12.72
CA TRP A 509 -10.38 -22.57 13.45
C TRP A 509 -10.30 -22.69 14.96
#